data_AF-A0A0U1YNW1-F1
#
_entry.id   AF-A0A0U1YNW1-F1
#
_cell.length_a   1.000
_cell.length_b   1.000
_cell.length_c   1.000
_cell.angle_alpha   90.00
_cell.angle_beta   90.00
_cell.angle_gamma   90.00
#
_symmetry.space_group_name_H-M   'P 1'
#
loop_
_entity.id
_entity.type
_entity.pdbx_description
1 polymer ?
#
loop_
_entity_poly.entity_id
_entity_poly.type
_entity_poly.pdbx_seq_one_letter_code
_entity_poly.pdbx_strand_id
1 'polypeptide(L)' 'PPRGAADFTAQVIVLNHPGQISNGYTPVLDCHTAHIACKFAEIKEKCDRRTGKTTEE' A
#
# COMPACT_ATOMS: atom_id res chain seq x y z
N PRO A 1 -13.32 16.37 14.19
CA PRO A 1 -12.02 16.87 13.67
C PRO A 1 -11.18 15.71 13.08
N PRO A 2 -10.35 15.97 12.05
CA PRO A 2 -9.38 14.98 11.56
C PRO A 2 -8.37 14.64 12.65
N ARG A 3 -7.89 13.38 12.67
CA ARG A 3 -6.89 12.88 13.63
C ARG A 3 -5.73 12.25 12.85
N GLY A 4 -4.53 12.31 13.41
CA GLY A 4 -3.38 11.62 12.84
C GLY A 4 -3.59 10.11 12.85
N ALA A 5 -3.13 9.44 11.78
CA ALA A 5 -3.09 7.99 11.69
C ALA A 5 -1.65 7.53 11.92
N ALA A 6 -1.44 6.62 12.87
CA ALA A 6 -0.13 5.98 13.08
C ALA A 6 0.11 4.88 12.03
N ASP A 7 -0.94 4.14 11.71
CA ASP A 7 -0.99 3.08 10.72
C ASP A 7 -2.37 3.06 10.05
N PHE A 8 -2.44 2.48 8.86
CA PHE A 8 -3.70 2.26 8.16
C PHE A 8 -3.57 1.06 7.22
N THR A 9 -4.69 0.38 6.96
CA THR A 9 -4.78 -0.62 5.89
C THR A 9 -5.31 0.06 4.63
N ALA A 10 -4.69 -0.21 3.48
CA ALA A 10 -5.13 0.32 2.20
C ALA A 10 -5.01 -0.74 1.09
N GLN A 11 -5.89 -0.63 0.10
CA GLN A 11 -5.75 -1.36 -1.15
C GLN A 11 -4.89 -0.54 -2.11
N VAL A 12 -3.87 -1.18 -2.68
CA VAL A 12 -2.92 -0.54 -3.59
C VAL A 12 -2.90 -1.26 -4.92
N ILE A 13 -2.77 -0.51 -6.01
CA ILE A 13 -2.55 -1.05 -7.35
C ILE A 13 -1.09 -0.83 -7.70
N VAL A 14 -0.35 -1.91 -7.93
CA VAL A 14 1.03 -1.85 -8.39
C VAL A 14 1.03 -1.63 -9.90
N LEU A 15 1.68 -0.55 -10.35
CA LEU A 15 1.86 -0.24 -11.77
C LEU A 15 3.14 -0.91 -12.30
N ASN A 16 3.70 -0.43 -13.42
CA ASN A 16 4.90 -0.99 -14.07
C ASN A 16 6.18 -0.77 -13.24
N HIS A 17 6.24 -1.33 -12.04
CA HIS A 17 7.37 -1.27 -11.14
C HIS A 17 8.34 -2.42 -11.47
N PRO A 18 9.62 -2.14 -11.75
CA PRO A 18 10.59 -3.16 -12.14
C PRO A 18 11.08 -4.03 -10.96
N GLY A 19 10.80 -3.62 -9.72
CA GLY A 19 11.21 -4.31 -8.51
C GLY A 19 10.15 -5.24 -7.92
N GLN A 20 10.53 -5.96 -6.88
CA GLN A 20 9.61 -6.73 -6.05
C GLN A 20 9.21 -5.93 -4.82
N ILE A 21 7.94 -6.03 -4.43
CA ILE A 21 7.41 -5.41 -3.22
C ILE A 21 7.20 -6.51 -2.18
N SER A 22 7.78 -6.34 -1.00
CA SER A 22 7.69 -7.27 0.11
C SER A 22 7.43 -6.53 1.43
N ASN A 23 7.13 -7.27 2.50
CA ASN A 23 6.99 -6.69 3.83
C ASN A 23 8.25 -5.92 4.20
N GLY A 24 8.06 -4.65 4.58
CA GLY A 24 9.12 -3.70 4.86
C GLY A 24 9.50 -2.79 3.71
N TYR A 25 8.93 -2.96 2.51
CA TYR A 25 9.10 -2.00 1.42
C TYR A 25 8.67 -0.60 1.87
N THR A 26 9.51 0.40 1.60
CA THR A 26 9.32 1.76 2.12
C THR A 26 9.19 2.79 1.00
N PRO A 27 8.02 2.87 0.34
CA PRO A 27 7.76 3.90 -0.66
C PRO A 27 7.48 5.26 -0.03
N VAL A 28 7.52 6.30 -0.86
CA VAL A 28 6.97 7.60 -0.49
C VAL A 28 5.48 7.63 -0.84
N LEU A 29 4.67 8.06 0.12
CA LEU A 29 3.23 8.26 -0.03
C LEU A 29 2.93 9.75 -0.14
N ASP A 30 2.25 10.11 -1.22
CA ASP A 30 1.61 11.40 -1.38
C ASP A 30 0.15 11.30 -0.93
N CYS A 31 -0.24 12.06 0.09
CA CYS A 31 -1.62 12.15 0.56
C CYS A 31 -2.05 13.61 0.66
N HIS A 32 -2.83 14.08 -0.31
CA HIS A 32 -3.20 15.49 -0.47
C HIS A 32 -1.97 16.40 -0.59
N THR A 33 -1.59 17.08 0.49
CA THR A 33 -0.40 17.96 0.57
C THR A 33 0.75 17.32 1.36
N ALA A 34 0.55 16.14 1.94
CA ALA A 34 1.56 15.40 2.68
C ALA A 34 2.42 14.55 1.73
N HIS A 35 3.73 14.55 1.96
CA HIS A 35 4.73 13.76 1.23
C HIS A 35 5.62 13.08 2.27
N ILE A 36 5.39 11.79 2.53
CA ILE A 36 5.97 11.09 3.68
C ILE A 36 6.42 9.68 3.26
N ALA A 37 7.59 9.24 3.72
CA ALA A 37 8.01 7.86 3.58
C ALA A 37 7.14 6.95 4.46
N CYS A 38 6.45 5.99 3.86
CA CYS A 38 5.64 5.01 4.56
C CYS A 38 6.27 3.64 4.43
N LYS A 39 6.11 2.78 5.44
CA LYS A 39 6.57 1.39 5.38
C LYS A 39 5.36 0.47 5.20
N PHE A 40 5.43 -0.43 4.25
CA PHE A 40 4.48 -1.53 4.12
C PHE A 40 4.78 -2.54 5.22
N ALA A 41 4.09 -2.42 6.36
CA ALA A 41 4.34 -3.29 7.51
C ALA A 41 4.02 -4.75 7.18
N GLU A 42 2.88 -4.98 6.53
CA GLU A 42 2.34 -6.29 6.17
C GLU A 42 1.54 -6.19 4.87
N ILE A 43 1.84 -7.07 3.92
CA ILE A 43 1.00 -7.33 2.74
C ILE A 43 0.03 -8.43 3.17
N LYS A 44 -1.26 -8.08 3.29
CA LYS A 44 -2.30 -8.98 3.82
C LYS A 44 -2.89 -9.93 2.79
N GLU A 45 -2.94 -9.50 1.54
CA GLU A 45 -3.52 -10.26 0.45
C GLU A 45 -3.07 -9.67 -0.88
N LYS A 46 -3.13 -10.51 -1.92
CA LYS A 46 -2.97 -10.12 -3.31
C LYS A 46 -4.30 -10.28 -4.01
N CYS A 47 -4.83 -9.17 -4.51
CA CYS A 47 -6.12 -9.16 -5.20
C CYS A 47 -5.95 -9.09 -6.72
N ASP A 48 -6.87 -9.71 -7.46
CA ASP A 48 -7.00 -9.50 -8.90
C ASP A 48 -7.46 -8.07 -9.20
N ARG A 49 -6.71 -7.35 -10.04
CA ARG A 49 -6.95 -5.94 -10.35
C ARG A 49 -8.28 -5.65 -11.06
N ARG A 50 -8.89 -6.64 -11.72
CA ARG A 50 -10.12 -6.45 -12.51
C ARG A 50 -11.37 -6.73 -11.68
N THR A 51 -11.29 -7.70 -10.79
CA THR A 51 -12.43 -8.24 -10.04
C THR A 51 -12.39 -7.90 -8.55
N GLY A 52 -11.23 -7.48 -8.03
CA GLY A 52 -11.01 -7.21 -6.61
C GLY A 52 -10.99 -8.46 -5.73
N LYS A 53 -11.05 -9.66 -6.31
CA LYS A 53 -11.05 -10.92 -5.56
C LYS A 53 -9.65 -11.29 -5.11
N THR A 54 -9.53 -11.80 -3.88
CA THR A 54 -8.29 -12.35 -3.34
C THR A 54 -7.82 -13.53 -4.18
N THR A 55 -6.56 -13.49 -4.58
CA THR A 55 -5.88 -14.54 -5.34
C THR A 55 -4.88 -15.30 -4.48
N GLU A 56 -4.24 -14.60 -3.54
CA GLU A 56 -3.31 -15.15 -2.54
C GLU A 56 -3.57 -14.40 -1.21
N GLU A 57 -3.58 -15.11 -0.09
CA GLU A 57 -3.54 -14.54 1.28
C GLU A 57 -2.09 -14.48 1.79
#